data_AF-A0A2E0Y2I0-F1
#
_entry.id   AF-A0A2E0Y2I0-F1
#
_cell.length_a   1.000
_cell.length_b   1.000
_cell.length_c   1.000
_cell.angle_alpha   90.00
_cell.angle_beta   90.00
_cell.angle_gamma   90.00
#
_symmetry.space_group_name_H-M   'P 1'
#
loop_
_entity.id
_entity.type
_entity.pdbx_description
1 polymer ?
#
loop_
_entity_poly.entity_id
_entity_poly.type
_entity_poly.pdbx_seq_one_letter_code
_entity_poly.pdbx_strand_id
1 'polypeptide(L)' 'MSLMPLYEYKCEEDGEVLTLLRSMAEADDPVEDPRGDGRQFTRVHSVFQVDSVPGASAGPGNPPPASGGCCCGPCGCS' A
#
# COMPACT_ATOMS: atom_id res chain seq x y z
N MET A 1 -8.20 -12.64 27.01
CA MET A 1 -7.22 -11.61 26.61
C MET A 1 -7.63 -11.11 25.25
N SER A 2 -8.00 -9.84 25.13
CA SER A 2 -8.23 -9.23 23.81
C SER A 2 -6.87 -8.92 23.19
N LEU A 3 -6.57 -9.51 22.03
CA LEU A 3 -5.36 -9.22 21.26
C LEU A 3 -5.65 -7.96 20.43
N MET A 4 -5.29 -6.79 20.95
CA MET A 4 -5.35 -5.56 20.16
C MET A 4 -4.12 -5.49 19.26
N PRO A 5 -4.29 -5.44 17.93
CA PRO A 5 -3.17 -5.28 17.02
C PRO A 5 -2.52 -3.90 17.19
N LEU A 6 -1.25 -3.87 16.79
CA LEU A 6 -0.45 -2.66 16.73
C LEU A 6 -0.45 -2.16 15.29
N TYR A 7 -0.74 -0.87 15.12
CA TYR A 7 -0.75 -0.19 13.84
C TYR A 7 0.21 0.99 13.85
N GLU A 8 0.75 1.30 12.67
CA GLU A 8 1.63 2.44 12.44
C GLU A 8 0.87 3.52 11.65
N TYR A 9 1.10 4.77 12.02
CA TYR A 9 0.52 5.94 11.36
C TYR A 9 1.60 6.95 11.07
N LYS A 10 1.62 7.49 9.86
CA LYS A 10 2.61 8.47 9.43
C LYS A 10 1.97 9.84 9.26
N CYS A 11 2.61 10.86 9.80
CA CYS A 11 2.26 12.26 9.58
C CYS A 11 2.53 12.63 8.12
N GLU A 12 1.56 13.23 7.45
CA GLU A 12 1.70 13.65 6.05
C GLU A 12 2.61 14.87 5.88
N GLU A 13 2.73 15.69 6.92
CA GLU A 13 3.45 16.98 6.88
C GLU A 13 4.95 16.83 7.16
N ASP A 14 5.31 16.12 8.22
CA ASP A 14 6.70 15.99 8.70
C ASP A 14 7.25 14.55 8.56
N GLY A 15 6.36 13.56 8.39
CA GLY A 15 6.76 12.17 8.27
C GLY A 15 6.98 11.42 9.60
N GLU A 16 6.69 12.06 10.74
CA GLU A 16 6.68 11.42 12.06
C GLU A 16 5.80 10.15 12.07
N VAL A 17 6.27 9.08 12.69
CA VAL A 17 5.56 7.80 12.76
C VAL A 17 5.11 7.53 14.20
N LEU A 18 3.81 7.29 14.36
CA LEU A 18 3.18 6.89 15.62
C LEU A 18 2.82 5.42 15.58
N THR A 19 2.96 4.76 16.73
CA THR A 19 2.64 3.35 16.90
C THR A 19 1.56 3.20 17.96
N LEU A 20 0.38 2.69 17.59
CA LEU A 20 -0.79 2.65 18.46
C LEU A 20 -1.41 1.24 18.48
N LEU A 21 -1.85 0.82 19.66
CA LEU A 21 -2.71 -0.35 19.84
C LEU A 21 -4.15 0.07 19.58
N ARG A 22 -4.76 -0.45 18.52
CA ARG A 22 -6.16 -0.16 18.17
C ARG A 22 -6.87 -1.44 17.76
N SER A 23 -8.18 -1.49 17.96
CA SER A 23 -8.97 -2.56 17.36
C SER A 23 -8.97 -2.40 15.83
N MET A 24 -9.27 -3.48 15.11
CA MET A 24 -9.35 -3.43 13.65
C MET A 24 -10.46 -2.48 13.16
N ALA A 25 -11.50 -2.25 13.97
CA ALA A 25 -12.59 -1.34 13.64
C ALA A 25 -12.18 0.14 13.71
N GLU A 26 -11.23 0.47 14.59
CA GLU A 26 -10.75 1.85 14.82
C GLU A 26 -9.48 2.17 14.03
N ALA A 27 -8.99 1.22 13.22
CA ALA A 27 -7.71 1.33 12.56
C ALA A 27 -7.67 2.41 11.46
N ASP A 28 -8.82 2.80 10.95
CA ASP A 28 -8.96 3.85 9.91
C ASP A 28 -9.58 5.15 10.48
N ASP A 29 -9.88 5.19 11.79
CA ASP A 29 -10.35 6.39 12.47
C ASP A 29 -9.23 7.44 12.59
N PRO A 30 -9.55 8.74 12.59
CA PRO A 30 -8.55 9.79 12.77
C PRO A 30 -7.74 9.59 14.06
N VAL A 31 -6.46 9.92 13.98
CA VAL A 31 -5.52 9.86 15.11
C VAL A 31 -5.29 11.27 15.62
N GLU A 32 -5.45 11.44 16.93
CA GLU A 32 -5.15 12.71 17.59
C GLU A 32 -3.64 12.95 17.59
N ASP A 33 -3.26 14.18 17.26
CA ASP A 33 -1.86 14.60 17.31
C ASP A 33 -1.38 14.75 18.76
N PRO A 34 -0.37 13.98 19.22
CA PRO A 34 0.16 14.10 20.58
C PRO A 34 0.78 15.48 20.89
N ARG A 35 1.14 16.26 19.87
CA ARG A 35 1.66 17.63 20.04
C ARG A 35 0.57 18.71 20.04
N GLY A 36 -0.63 18.36 19.56
CA GLY A 36 -1.75 19.29 19.46
C GLY A 36 -1.60 20.34 18.35
N ASP A 37 -0.74 20.12 17.36
CA ASP A 37 -0.49 21.04 16.25
C ASP A 37 -1.52 20.90 15.11
N GLY A 38 -2.50 20.00 15.25
CA GLY A 38 -3.54 19.76 14.25
C GLY A 38 -3.06 18.94 13.05
N ARG A 39 -2.00 18.14 13.25
CA ARG A 39 -1.35 17.36 12.19
C ARG A 39 -2.17 16.13 11.79
N GLN A 40 -2.04 15.76 10.52
CA GLN A 40 -2.80 14.65 9.94
C GLN A 40 -1.95 13.39 9.83
N PHE A 41 -2.49 12.28 10.34
CA PHE A 41 -1.84 10.98 10.38
C PHE A 41 -2.64 9.94 9.60
N THR A 42 -1.97 9.24 8.69
CA THR A 42 -2.58 8.18 7.86
C THR A 42 -1.98 6.83 8.21
N ARG A 43 -2.81 5.78 8.28
CA ARG A 43 -2.33 4.42 8.56
C ARG A 43 -1.37 3.96 7.48
N VAL A 44 -0.22 3.43 7.88
CA VAL A 44 0.78 2.86 6.98
C VAL A 44 0.99 1.38 7.28
N HIS A 45 1.39 0.63 6.25
CA HIS A 45 1.80 -0.76 6.35
C HIS A 45 3.27 -0.87 5.98
N SER A 46 4.06 -1.55 6.81
CA SER A 46 5.45 -1.87 6.46
C SER A 46 5.47 -2.90 5.33
N VAL A 47 5.92 -2.49 4.14
CA VAL A 47 6.05 -3.36 2.98
C VAL A 47 7.51 -3.70 2.80
N PHE A 48 7.86 -4.97 2.94
CA PHE A 48 9.17 -5.49 2.56
C PHE A 48 9.09 -5.93 1.11
N GLN A 49 9.91 -5.34 0.24
CA GLN A 49 10.02 -5.79 -1.14
C GLN A 49 10.82 -7.10 -1.15
N VAL A 50 10.25 -8.18 -1.67
CA VAL A 50 11.01 -9.39 -1.98
C VAL A 50 11.60 -9.24 -3.38
N ASP A 51 12.91 -8.98 -3.45
CA ASP A 51 13.64 -9.16 -4.69
C ASP A 51 13.59 -10.64 -5.06
N SER A 52 12.91 -10.94 -6.16
CA SER A 52 12.99 -12.26 -6.77
C SER A 52 14.43 -12.45 -7.24
N VAL A 53 15.12 -13.45 -6.71
CA VAL A 53 16.48 -13.85 -7.11
C VAL A 53 16.60 -13.81 -8.65
N PRO A 54 17.61 -13.11 -9.22
CA PRO A 54 17.81 -13.07 -10.66
C PRO A 54 18.27 -14.44 -11.15
N GLY A 55 17.31 -15.26 -11.55
CA GLY A 55 17.51 -16.59 -12.12
C GLY A 55 16.33 -17.11 -12.94
N ALA A 56 15.22 -16.38 -13.02
CA ALA A 56 14.13 -16.65 -13.95
C ALA A 56 14.15 -15.61 -15.08
N SER A 57 14.89 -15.95 -16.12
CA SER A 57 14.76 -15.49 -17.51
C SER A 57 14.68 -13.98 -17.78
N ALA A 58 15.78 -13.44 -18.31
CA ALA A 58 15.81 -12.14 -18.98
C ALA A 58 14.87 -12.10 -20.19
N GLY A 59 14.02 -11.05 -20.29
CA GLY A 59 13.36 -10.65 -21.54
C GLY A 59 12.08 -9.81 -21.35
N PRO A 60 11.78 -8.83 -22.22
CA PRO A 60 11.21 -7.53 -21.81
C PRO A 60 9.71 -7.36 -22.07
N GLY A 61 9.08 -6.54 -21.20
CA GLY A 61 7.92 -5.70 -21.54
C GLY A 61 6.54 -6.35 -21.40
N ASN A 62 5.80 -5.97 -20.36
CA ASN A 62 4.34 -6.07 -20.37
C ASN A 62 3.76 -4.68 -20.05
N PRO A 63 2.96 -4.06 -20.95
CA PRO A 63 2.30 -2.79 -20.67
C PRO A 63 1.17 -2.97 -19.63
N PRO A 64 0.69 -1.90 -18.98
CA PRO A 64 -0.35 -1.98 -17.96
C PRO A 64 -1.64 -2.57 -18.54
N PRO A 65 -2.47 -3.27 -17.73
CA PRO A 65 -3.72 -3.84 -18.21
C PRO A 65 -4.71 -2.72 -18.54
N ALA A 66 -4.85 -2.43 -19.84
CA ALA A 66 -5.95 -1.63 -20.35
C ALA A 66 -7.25 -2.44 -20.24
N SER A 67 -8.22 -1.82 -19.58
CA SER A 67 -9.61 -2.24 -19.51
C SER A 67 -10.22 -2.47 -20.89
N GLY A 68 -11.06 -3.51 -20.97
CA GLY A 68 -12.27 -3.48 -21.79
C GLY A 68 -12.15 -3.89 -23.26
N GLY A 69 -12.87 -4.95 -23.62
CA GLY A 69 -13.70 -4.90 -24.82
C GLY A 69 -13.17 -5.60 -26.06
N CYS A 70 -13.74 -6.79 -26.29
CA CYS A 70 -14.33 -7.19 -27.57
C CYS A 70 -13.42 -7.35 -28.81
N CYS A 71 -13.28 -8.63 -29.18
CA CYS A 71 -13.62 -9.14 -30.52
C CYS A 71 -12.54 -9.15 -31.62
N CYS A 72 -12.35 -10.37 -32.17
CA CYS A 72 -11.89 -10.73 -33.53
C CYS A 72 -10.40 -11.07 -33.79
N GLY A 73 -10.10 -12.38 -33.78
CA GLY A 73 -9.69 -13.12 -34.99
C GLY A 73 -8.19 -13.22 -35.37
N PRO A 74 -7.70 -14.38 -35.89
CA PRO A 74 -6.31 -14.57 -36.28
C PRO A 74 -6.10 -14.23 -37.77
N CYS A 75 -5.60 -13.05 -38.09
CA CYS A 75 -5.03 -12.77 -39.40
C CYS A 75 -4.11 -11.56 -39.34
N GLY A 76 -2.94 -11.68 -39.96
CA GLY A 76 -1.79 -10.81 -39.75
C GLY A 76 -1.88 -9.41 -40.37
N CYS A 77 -0.85 -8.62 -40.07
CA CYS A 77 -0.42 -7.46 -40.83
C CYS A 77 1.04 -7.14 -40.44
N SER A 78 1.90 -7.15 -41.48
CA SER A 78 3.27 -6.59 -41.63
C SER A 78 4.33 -6.86 -40.56
#